data_AF-A0A6G7ZIQ2-F1
#
_entry.id   AF-A0A6G7ZIQ2-F1
#
_cell.length_a   1.000
_cell.length_b   1.000
_cell.length_c   1.000
_cell.angle_alpha   90.00
_cell.angle_beta   90.00
_cell.angle_gamma   90.00
#
_symmetry.space_group_name_H-M   'P 1'
#
loop_
_entity.id
_entity.type
_entity.pdbx_description
1 polymer ?
#
loop_
_entity_poly.entity_id
_entity_poly.type
_entity_poly.pdbx_seq_one_letter_code
_entity_poly.pdbx_strand_id
1 'polypeptide(L)'
;MPEWVIEYGIGETRAALIQNDEIVEARVRREGVTPAGTVLEAKLVAVAPRVTVEANGERFLLPRGISGVSEGGRLFVEVTREALGGSEPWKLGLARRADETPARRRRWLMGGQAGSTVGTSLWRKRVRDMSASTAASCASSRRRR
;
A
#
# COMPACT_ATOMS: atom_id res chain seq x y z
N MET A 1 11.40 25.33 -5.07
CA MET A 1 11.93 23.95 -4.95
C MET A 1 10.77 23.05 -4.57
N PRO A 2 10.59 21.87 -5.17
CA PRO A 2 9.50 20.99 -4.77
C PRO A 2 9.74 20.45 -3.36
N GLU A 3 8.76 20.58 -2.46
CA GLU A 3 8.82 20.07 -1.09
C GLU A 3 7.65 19.13 -0.77
N TRP A 4 7.92 18.06 -0.03
CA TRP A 4 6.86 17.20 0.49
C TRP A 4 6.47 17.67 1.89
N VAL A 5 5.19 18.03 2.06
CA VAL A 5 4.58 18.27 3.36
C VAL A 5 3.76 17.04 3.74
N ILE A 6 3.97 16.53 4.96
CA ILE A 6 3.29 15.35 5.49
C ILE A 6 2.47 15.75 6.70
N GLU A 7 1.19 15.38 6.68
CA GLU A 7 0.27 15.54 7.78
C GLU A 7 -0.17 14.17 8.30
N TYR A 8 -0.10 13.98 9.61
CA TYR A 8 -0.59 12.79 10.30
C TYR A 8 -1.97 13.10 10.88
N GLY A 9 -3.00 12.71 10.15
CA GLY A 9 -4.39 12.83 10.58
C GLY A 9 -4.84 11.62 11.40
N ILE A 10 -6.07 11.68 11.92
CA ILE A 10 -6.68 10.55 12.61
C ILE A 10 -7.11 9.51 11.56
N GLY A 11 -6.52 8.32 11.62
CA GLY A 11 -6.86 7.22 10.72
C GLY A 11 -6.33 7.38 9.29
N GLU A 12 -5.51 8.39 9.01
CA GLU A 12 -4.86 8.58 7.72
C GLU A 12 -3.58 9.42 7.79
N THR A 13 -2.69 9.20 6.84
CA THR A 13 -1.53 10.06 6.57
C THR A 13 -1.71 10.71 5.20
N ARG A 14 -1.60 12.04 5.14
CA ARG A 14 -1.70 12.84 3.92
C ARG A 14 -0.33 13.41 3.57
N ALA A 15 0.03 13.39 2.29
CA ALA A 15 1.26 13.98 1.79
C ALA A 15 0.97 14.81 0.55
N ALA A 16 1.51 16.01 0.46
CA ALA A 16 1.40 16.89 -0.69
C ALA A 16 2.79 17.33 -1.16
N LEU A 17 3.04 17.30 -2.47
CA LEU A 17 4.21 17.88 -3.11
C LEU A 17 3.85 19.30 -3.52
N ILE A 18 4.47 20.28 -2.86
CA ILE A 18 4.27 21.70 -3.13
C ILE A 18 5.41 22.20 -4.01
N GLN A 19 5.08 22.86 -5.13
CA GLN A 19 6.04 23.52 -6.00
C GLN A 19 5.47 24.87 -6.42
N ASN A 20 6.20 25.96 -6.15
CA ASN A 20 5.79 27.33 -6.47
C ASN A 20 4.40 27.66 -5.91
N ASP A 21 4.19 27.35 -4.62
CA ASP A 21 2.93 27.56 -3.90
C ASP A 21 1.72 26.78 -4.44
N GLU A 22 1.94 25.79 -5.31
CA GLU A 22 0.90 24.90 -5.85
C GLU A 22 1.11 23.44 -5.41
N ILE A 23 0.02 22.73 -5.13
CA ILE A 23 0.05 21.27 -4.91
C ILE A 23 0.11 20.58 -6.27
N VAL A 24 1.27 20.03 -6.62
CA VAL A 24 1.48 19.32 -7.89
C VAL A 24 1.26 17.81 -7.78
N GLU A 25 1.31 17.26 -6.56
CA GLU A 25 0.97 15.86 -6.29
C GLU A 25 0.39 15.73 -4.89
N ALA A 26 -0.60 14.85 -4.71
CA ALA A 26 -1.15 14.52 -3.41
C ALA A 26 -1.29 13.00 -3.24
N ARG A 27 -1.04 12.52 -2.04
CA ARG A 27 -1.17 11.10 -1.66
C ARG A 27 -1.86 11.00 -0.31
N VAL A 28 -2.76 10.03 -0.18
CA VAL A 28 -3.46 9.73 1.07
C VAL A 28 -3.31 8.25 1.35
N ARG A 29 -2.93 7.92 2.58
CA ARG A 29 -2.85 6.55 3.07
C ARG A 29 -3.77 6.40 4.26
N ARG A 30 -4.82 5.60 4.12
CA ARG A 30 -5.71 5.24 5.23
C ARG A 30 -5.06 4.19 6.13
N GLU A 31 -5.21 4.37 7.42
CA GLU A 31 -4.86 3.36 8.42
C GLU A 31 -5.95 2.30 8.52
N GLY A 32 -5.61 1.13 9.08
CA GLY A 32 -6.59 0.05 9.30
C GLY A 32 -7.12 -0.66 8.05
N VAL A 33 -6.67 -0.30 6.85
CA VAL A 33 -7.06 -0.96 5.59
C VAL A 33 -5.87 -1.54 4.85
N THR A 34 -6.08 -2.66 4.18
CA THR A 34 -5.07 -3.25 3.29
C THR A 34 -4.95 -2.41 2.00
N PRO A 35 -3.76 -1.87 1.66
CA PRO A 35 -3.60 -1.06 0.47
C PRO A 35 -3.78 -1.83 -0.82
N ALA A 36 -4.29 -1.16 -1.85
CA ALA A 36 -4.33 -1.68 -3.20
C ALA A 36 -2.92 -2.03 -3.71
N GLY A 37 -2.81 -3.08 -4.52
CA GLY A 37 -1.56 -3.70 -4.97
C GLY A 37 -0.93 -4.66 -3.96
N THR A 38 -1.49 -4.79 -2.76
CA THR A 38 -0.99 -5.78 -1.78
C THR A 38 -1.41 -7.18 -2.21
N VAL A 39 -0.43 -8.08 -2.33
CA VAL A 39 -0.68 -9.52 -2.51
C VAL A 39 -0.70 -10.19 -1.14
N LEU A 40 -1.74 -10.97 -0.86
CA LEU A 40 -1.97 -11.69 0.39
C LEU A 40 -2.26 -13.16 0.13
N GLU A 41 -1.87 -14.02 1.07
CA GLU A 41 -2.48 -15.34 1.20
C GLU A 41 -3.85 -15.17 1.87
N ALA A 42 -4.88 -15.69 1.24
CA ALA A 42 -6.26 -15.59 1.70
C ALA A 42 -6.91 -16.97 1.76
N LYS A 43 -7.96 -17.08 2.60
CA LYS A 43 -8.83 -18.25 2.68
C LYS A 43 -10.14 -17.95 1.96
N LEU A 44 -10.59 -18.84 1.07
CA LEU A 44 -11.90 -18.75 0.45
C LEU A 44 -12.97 -19.08 1.50
N VAL A 45 -13.85 -18.13 1.81
CA VAL A 45 -14.87 -18.27 2.89
C VAL A 45 -16.30 -18.36 2.37
N ALA A 46 -16.56 -17.92 1.14
CA ALA A 46 -17.85 -18.09 0.49
C ALA A 46 -17.68 -18.09 -1.04
N VAL A 47 -18.41 -18.95 -1.75
CA VAL A 47 -18.53 -18.90 -3.22
C VAL A 47 -19.86 -18.31 -3.69
N ALA A 48 -20.89 -18.30 -2.83
CA ALA A 48 -22.21 -17.73 -3.10
C ALA A 48 -22.74 -16.98 -1.87
N PRO A 49 -23.57 -15.92 -2.02
CA PRO A 49 -24.00 -15.30 -3.28
C PRO A 49 -22.89 -14.47 -3.94
N ARG A 50 -21.79 -14.18 -3.23
CA ARG A 50 -20.62 -13.49 -3.76
C ARG A 50 -19.36 -14.19 -3.29
N VAL A 51 -18.42 -14.37 -4.21
CA VAL A 51 -17.11 -14.94 -3.88
C VAL A 51 -16.37 -14.02 -2.94
N THR A 52 -16.06 -14.54 -1.75
CA THR A 52 -15.46 -13.78 -0.65
C THR A 52 -14.27 -14.54 -0.09
N VAL A 53 -13.17 -13.82 0.10
CA VAL A 53 -11.96 -14.35 0.75
C VAL A 53 -11.67 -13.56 2.02
N GLU A 54 -11.00 -14.21 2.97
CA GLU A 54 -10.57 -13.59 4.21
C GLU A 54 -9.05 -13.65 4.32
N ALA A 55 -8.42 -12.52 4.65
CA ALA A 55 -6.98 -12.40 4.86
C ALA A 55 -6.70 -11.34 5.91
N ASN A 56 -5.80 -11.61 6.86
CA ASN A 56 -5.40 -10.69 7.93
C ASN A 56 -6.59 -10.09 8.72
N GLY A 57 -7.68 -10.84 8.88
CA GLY A 57 -8.89 -10.36 9.57
C GLY A 57 -9.78 -9.43 8.74
N GLU A 58 -9.43 -9.15 7.48
CA GLU A 58 -10.23 -8.37 6.53
C GLU A 58 -10.85 -9.31 5.48
N ARG A 59 -12.06 -8.96 5.02
CA ARG A 59 -12.75 -9.68 3.95
C ARG A 59 -12.71 -8.91 2.65
N PHE A 60 -12.48 -9.63 1.56
CA PHE A 60 -12.40 -9.09 0.22
C PHE A 60 -13.39 -9.81 -0.69
N LEU A 61 -14.05 -9.04 -1.56
CA LEU A 61 -14.86 -9.59 -2.64
C LEU A 61 -13.99 -9.88 -3.86
N LEU A 62 -14.31 -10.96 -4.56
CA LEU A 62 -13.73 -11.32 -5.86
C LEU A 62 -14.81 -11.18 -6.94
N PRO A 63 -14.97 -10.00 -7.58
CA PRO A 63 -16.03 -9.78 -8.57
C PRO A 63 -15.92 -10.69 -9.79
N ARG A 64 -14.70 -11.11 -10.15
CA ARG A 64 -14.45 -12.03 -11.28
C ARG A 64 -14.66 -13.51 -10.91
N GLY A 65 -14.99 -13.80 -9.64
CA GLY A 65 -15.12 -15.15 -9.12
C GLY A 65 -13.80 -15.90 -9.00
N ILE A 66 -13.89 -17.20 -8.75
CA ILE A 66 -12.77 -18.11 -8.61
C ILE A 66 -13.17 -19.51 -9.08
N SER A 67 -12.22 -20.26 -9.64
CA SER A 67 -12.38 -21.67 -10.01
C SER A 67 -11.22 -22.50 -9.46
N GLY A 68 -11.43 -23.80 -9.29
CA GLY A 68 -10.40 -24.74 -8.86
C GLY A 68 -9.96 -24.60 -7.39
N VAL A 69 -10.72 -23.88 -6.55
CA VAL A 69 -10.48 -23.77 -5.10
C VAL A 69 -11.82 -23.96 -4.40
N SER A 70 -11.89 -24.91 -3.47
CA SER A 70 -13.08 -25.13 -2.65
C SER A 70 -13.15 -24.13 -1.49
N GLU A 71 -14.34 -23.93 -0.93
CA GLU A 71 -14.46 -23.21 0.34
C GLU A 71 -13.54 -23.83 1.40
N GLY A 72 -12.94 -22.97 2.22
CA GLY A 72 -11.87 -23.33 3.15
C GLY A 72 -10.48 -23.39 2.52
N GLY A 73 -10.37 -23.46 1.19
CA GLY A 73 -9.11 -23.50 0.45
C GLY A 73 -8.32 -22.18 0.54
N ARG A 74 -7.01 -22.28 0.35
CA ARG A 74 -6.08 -21.14 0.35
C ARG A 74 -5.70 -20.73 -1.06
N LEU A 75 -5.56 -19.44 -1.29
CA LEU A 75 -5.15 -18.85 -2.56
C LEU A 75 -4.45 -17.51 -2.34
N PHE A 76 -3.66 -17.09 -3.32
CA PHE A 76 -3.10 -15.74 -3.33
C PHE A 76 -4.06 -14.78 -4.02
N VAL A 77 -4.22 -13.60 -3.44
CA VAL A 77 -5.05 -12.53 -3.98
C VAL A 77 -4.32 -11.20 -3.94
N GLU A 78 -4.50 -10.39 -4.97
CA GLU A 78 -4.05 -9.00 -5.01
C GLU A 78 -5.25 -8.09 -4.71
N VAL A 79 -5.10 -7.21 -3.73
CA VAL A 79 -6.09 -6.19 -3.41
C VAL A 79 -6.13 -5.15 -4.54
N THR A 80 -7.29 -4.96 -5.15
CA THR A 80 -7.49 -4.01 -6.25
C THR A 80 -8.16 -2.71 -5.78
N ARG A 81 -8.88 -2.76 -4.65
CA ARG A 81 -9.50 -1.61 -3.99
C ARG A 81 -9.48 -1.83 -2.48
N GLU A 82 -9.07 -0.81 -1.74
CA GLU A 82 -9.15 -0.80 -0.27
C GLU A 82 -10.63 -0.90 0.20
N ALA A 83 -10.85 -1.37 1.43
CA ALA A 83 -12.17 -1.27 2.04
C ALA A 83 -12.60 0.20 2.21
N LEU A 84 -13.87 0.47 1.96
CA LEU A 84 -14.42 1.83 2.03
C LEU A 84 -14.77 2.25 3.47
N GLY A 85 -14.76 1.31 4.42
CA GLY A 85 -15.12 1.50 5.83
C GLY A 85 -16.62 1.29 6.07
N GLY A 86 -17.00 0.80 7.26
CA GLY A 86 -18.36 0.35 7.56
C GLY A 86 -18.55 -1.17 7.40
N SER A 87 -19.76 -1.65 7.65
CA SER A 87 -20.05 -3.09 7.77
C SER A 87 -20.80 -3.67 6.57
N GLU A 88 -21.22 -2.82 5.63
CA GLU A 88 -22.04 -3.24 4.51
C GLU A 88 -21.21 -4.05 3.50
N PRO A 89 -21.75 -5.17 2.95
CA PRO A 89 -20.95 -6.07 2.11
C PRO A 89 -20.30 -5.42 0.88
N TRP A 90 -20.91 -4.40 0.29
CA TRP A 90 -20.37 -3.70 -0.88
C TRP A 90 -19.21 -2.73 -0.55
N LYS A 91 -19.01 -2.43 0.75
CA LYS A 91 -17.91 -1.60 1.26
C LYS A 91 -16.65 -2.40 1.59
N LEU A 92 -16.71 -3.73 1.50
CA LEU A 92 -15.53 -4.60 1.58
C LEU A 92 -14.49 -4.22 0.52
N GLY A 93 -13.23 -4.56 0.81
CA GLY A 93 -12.15 -4.45 -0.17
C GLY A 93 -12.44 -5.33 -1.39
N LEU A 94 -11.85 -4.98 -2.53
CA LEU A 94 -11.90 -5.82 -3.73
C LEU A 94 -10.54 -6.48 -3.92
N ALA A 95 -10.57 -7.72 -4.40
CA ALA A 95 -9.37 -8.44 -4.76
C ALA A 95 -9.57 -9.25 -6.05
N ARG A 96 -8.45 -9.65 -6.64
CA ARG A 96 -8.40 -10.62 -7.75
C ARG A 96 -7.45 -11.76 -7.39
N ARG A 97 -7.66 -12.94 -7.98
CA ARG A 97 -6.69 -14.03 -7.89
C ARG A 97 -5.34 -13.54 -8.40
N ALA A 98 -4.29 -13.83 -7.64
CA ALA A 98 -2.90 -13.61 -8.04
C ALA A 98 -2.25 -14.98 -8.28
N ASP A 99 -1.51 -15.09 -9.37
CA ASP A 99 -0.71 -16.28 -9.68
C ASP A 99 0.65 -16.25 -8.96
N GLU A 100 1.10 -15.06 -8.59
CA GLU A 100 2.34 -14.84 -7.88
C GLU A 100 2.15 -14.99 -6.36
N THR A 101 3.10 -15.68 -5.72
CA THR A 101 3.23 -15.69 -4.26
C THR A 101 3.47 -14.26 -3.79
N PRO A 102 2.94 -13.82 -2.63
CA PRO A 102 3.19 -12.50 -2.10
C PRO A 102 4.69 -12.23 -2.15
N ALA A 103 5.07 -11.28 -3.01
CA ALA A 103 6.43 -10.78 -3.02
C ALA A 103 6.72 -10.41 -1.58
N ARG A 104 7.71 -11.09 -0.96
CA ARG A 104 8.14 -10.87 0.43
C ARG A 104 7.95 -9.41 0.69
N ARG A 105 6.99 -9.08 1.57
CA ARG A 105 6.55 -7.71 1.87
C ARG A 105 7.82 -6.90 1.71
N ARG A 106 7.93 -6.08 0.66
CA ARG A 106 8.97 -5.06 0.70
C ARG A 106 8.50 -4.28 1.90
N ARG A 107 9.09 -4.61 3.06
CA ARG A 107 9.00 -3.82 4.26
C ARG A 107 9.14 -2.43 3.69
N TRP A 108 8.16 -1.58 3.94
CA TRP A 108 8.34 -0.17 3.74
C TRP A 108 9.45 0.20 4.73
N LEU A 109 10.67 -0.17 4.35
CA LEU A 109 11.92 0.29 4.87
C LEU A 109 11.94 1.68 4.27
N MET A 110 11.61 2.64 5.11
CA MET A 110 12.32 3.89 5.07
C MET A 110 13.83 3.52 5.11
N GLY A 111 14.45 3.30 3.94
CA GLY A 111 15.88 2.98 3.77
C GLY A 111 16.22 1.52 3.40
N GLY A 112 16.64 1.28 2.14
CA GLY A 112 17.36 0.06 1.76
C GLY A 112 17.22 -0.37 0.31
N GLN A 113 18.29 -0.24 -0.47
CA GLN A 113 18.37 -0.59 -1.90
C GLN A 113 18.47 -2.11 -2.14
N ALA A 114 17.83 -2.61 -3.22
CA ALA A 114 18.32 -3.69 -4.10
C ALA A 114 17.40 -3.85 -5.34
N GLY A 115 18.03 -4.03 -6.52
CA GLY A 115 17.51 -4.00 -7.90
C GLY A 115 16.41 -5.02 -8.27
N SER A 116 15.58 -4.70 -9.28
CA SER A 116 15.58 -5.23 -10.68
C SER A 116 15.05 -6.67 -10.73
N THR A 117 14.00 -7.08 -11.46
CA THR A 117 13.29 -6.67 -12.69
C THR A 117 11.94 -7.43 -12.63
N VAL A 118 10.73 -6.90 -12.88
CA VAL A 118 10.01 -6.70 -14.16
C VAL A 118 8.64 -6.09 -13.80
N GLY A 119 8.16 -5.09 -14.54
CA GLY A 119 6.76 -4.60 -14.53
C GLY A 119 6.41 -3.52 -13.48
N THR A 120 5.88 -2.37 -13.95
CA THR A 120 5.47 -1.16 -13.20
C THR A 120 6.59 -0.22 -12.72
N SER A 121 7.32 0.31 -13.71
CA SER A 121 8.31 1.37 -13.57
C SER A 121 7.65 2.76 -13.55
N LEU A 122 7.35 3.31 -12.37
CA LEU A 122 7.33 4.77 -12.13
C LEU A 122 7.30 5.17 -10.65
N TRP A 123 7.15 4.21 -9.73
CA TRP A 123 7.22 4.46 -8.28
C TRP A 123 8.63 4.33 -7.66
N ARG A 124 9.68 4.07 -8.45
CA ARG A 124 10.96 3.53 -7.92
C ARG A 124 12.20 4.44 -8.03
N LYS A 125 12.07 5.66 -8.57
CA LYS A 125 13.18 6.62 -8.70
C LYS A 125 12.76 8.06 -8.34
N ARG A 126 12.57 8.38 -7.05
CA ARG A 126 12.88 9.71 -6.44
C ARG A 126 12.27 9.89 -5.03
N VAL A 127 12.63 8.99 -4.12
CA VAL A 127 12.56 9.26 -2.67
C VAL A 127 13.93 9.02 -2.03
N ARG A 128 14.96 8.78 -2.84
CA ARG A 128 16.29 8.31 -2.39
C ARG A 128 17.28 9.43 -2.03
N ASP A 129 16.95 10.70 -2.26
CA ASP A 129 17.84 11.83 -1.94
C ASP A 129 17.39 12.60 -0.67
N MET A 130 16.25 12.24 -0.05
CA MET A 130 15.56 13.08 0.94
C MET A 130 15.95 12.89 2.42
N SER A 131 16.94 12.03 2.74
CA SER A 131 17.41 11.83 4.12
C SER A 131 18.88 12.18 4.35
N ALA A 132 19.66 12.48 3.31
CA ALA A 132 21.06 12.87 3.46
C ALA A 132 21.26 14.36 3.76
N SER A 133 20.28 15.22 3.48
CA SER A 133 20.46 16.68 3.63
C SER A 133 20.19 17.20 5.04
N THR A 134 19.39 16.52 5.86
CA THR A 134 19.02 17.02 7.20
C THR A 134 20.04 16.64 8.28
N ALA A 135 20.80 15.55 8.11
CA ALA A 135 21.81 15.12 9.08
C ALA A 135 23.12 15.93 9.01
N ALA A 136 23.47 16.51 7.84
CA ALA A 136 24.69 17.29 7.67
C ALA A 136 24.62 18.70 8.30
N SER A 137 23.42 19.26 8.47
CA SER A 137 23.26 20.63 8.99
C SER A 137 23.25 20.73 10.52
N CYS A 138 23.03 19.62 11.25
CA CYS A 138 23.05 19.63 12.73
C CYS A 138 24.44 19.37 13.32
N ALA A 139 25.36 18.74 12.57
CA ALA A 139 26.72 18.45 13.05
C ALA A 139 27.67 19.66 12.93
N SER A 140 27.38 20.63 12.08
CA SER A 140 28.24 21.80 11.83
C SER A 140 28.01 22.97 12.80
N SER A 141 26.86 23.03 13.48
CA SER A 141 26.53 24.13 14.41
C SER A 141 27.03 23.93 15.85
N ARG A 142 27.47 22.72 16.24
CA ARG A 142 28.03 22.43 17.58
C ARG A 142 29.56 22.53 17.69
N ARG A 143 30.27 22.89 16.62
CA ARG A 143 31.75 23.06 16.62
C ARG A 143 32.23 24.51 16.51
N ARG A 144 31.32 25.49 16.59
CA ARG A 144 31.63 26.91 16.70
C ARG A 144 30.84 27.55 17.83
N ARG A 145 31.19 27.17 19.06
CA ARG A 145 31.14 28.02 20.26
C ARG A 145 32.26 27.57 21.17
#